data_AF-A0A2D4PEB0-F1
#
_entry.id   AF-A0A2D4PEB0-F1
#
_cell.length_a   1.000
_cell.length_b   1.000
_cell.length_c   1.000
_cell.angle_alpha   90.00
_cell.angle_beta   90.00
_cell.angle_gamma   90.00
#
_symmetry.space_group_name_H-M   'P 1'
#
loop_
_entity.id
_entity.type
_entity.pdbx_description
1 polymer ?
#
loop_
_entity_poly.entity_id
_entity_poly.type
_entity_poly.pdbx_seq_one_letter_code
_entity_poly.pdbx_strand_id
1 'polypeptide(L)'
;WNNYEAMLRILKKYTLPFQTSPHSDITIPGHTQAFSSYPGTIFSGDDFYILSSGLVSLETTIGNNNNKLWKFIKPDNSVLEWLRNIVANRLARTGAEWATIFEK
;
A
#
# COMPACT_ATOMS: atom_id res chain seq x y z
N TRP A 1 -12.83 -9.14 -3.42
CA TRP A 1 -14.28 -9.39 -3.19
C TRP A 1 -14.67 -8.59 -1.96
N ASN A 2 -15.86 -7.99 -1.92
CA ASN A 2 -16.30 -7.17 -0.78
C ASN A 2 -17.83 -7.20 -0.67
N ASN A 3 -18.38 -6.69 0.43
CA ASN A 3 -19.81 -6.58 0.61
C ASN A 3 -20.43 -5.57 -0.38
N TYR A 4 -21.72 -5.72 -0.68
CA TYR A 4 -22.41 -4.85 -1.64
C TYR A 4 -22.53 -3.40 -1.17
N GLU A 5 -22.61 -3.14 0.13
CA GLU A 5 -22.61 -1.77 0.66
C GLU A 5 -21.29 -1.02 0.39
N ALA A 6 -20.20 -1.73 0.08
CA ALA A 6 -18.93 -1.12 -0.29
C ALA A 6 -18.87 -0.66 -1.76
N MET A 7 -19.94 -0.81 -2.56
CA MET A 7 -19.91 -0.51 -4.00
C MET A 7 -19.91 0.99 -4.37
N LEU A 8 -19.75 1.91 -3.42
CA LEU A 8 -19.36 3.28 -3.78
C LEU A 8 -17.88 3.28 -4.17
N ARG A 9 -17.62 3.36 -5.48
CA ARG A 9 -16.26 3.20 -6.05
C ARG A 9 -15.70 4.51 -6.55
N ILE A 10 -14.38 4.68 -6.42
CA ILE A 10 -13.62 5.77 -7.02
C ILE A 10 -12.31 5.19 -7.56
N LEU A 11 -12.07 5.33 -8.87
CA LEU A 11 -10.72 5.13 -9.41
C LEU A 11 -9.92 6.42 -9.13
N LYS A 12 -8.79 6.31 -8.44
CA LYS A 12 -7.99 7.46 -8.01
C LYS A 12 -6.70 7.51 -8.78
N LYS A 13 -6.30 8.71 -9.20
CA LYS A 13 -4.97 9.02 -9.69
C LYS A 13 -4.34 10.08 -8.80
N TYR A 14 -3.23 9.74 -8.16
CA TYR A 14 -2.42 10.67 -7.39
C TYR A 14 -1.12 10.94 -8.14
N THR A 15 -0.75 12.22 -8.23
CA THR A 15 0.57 12.68 -8.64
C THR A 15 1.06 13.61 -7.54
N LEU A 16 2.01 13.12 -6.74
CA LEU A 16 2.44 13.77 -5.49
C LEU A 16 3.96 13.97 -5.51
N PRO A 17 4.46 15.21 -5.30
CA PRO A 17 5.88 15.53 -5.38
C PRO A 17 6.63 15.19 -4.07
N PHE A 18 6.42 13.99 -3.54
CA PHE A 18 7.10 13.57 -2.31
C PHE A 18 8.56 13.19 -2.59
N GLN A 19 9.42 13.50 -1.61
CA GLN A 19 10.84 13.15 -1.63
C GLN A 19 11.09 11.88 -0.82
N THR A 20 12.19 11.18 -1.12
CA THR A 20 12.55 9.92 -0.43
C THR A 20 12.86 10.10 1.06
N SER A 21 13.27 11.30 1.47
CA SER A 21 13.46 11.67 2.87
C SER A 21 13.31 13.19 3.06
N PRO A 22 13.18 13.70 4.30
CA PRO A 22 12.99 15.14 4.56
C PRO A 22 14.09 16.06 4.02
N HIS A 23 15.28 15.53 3.76
CA HIS A 23 16.45 16.28 3.28
C HIS A 23 16.93 15.78 1.90
N SER A 24 16.10 15.03 1.17
CA SER A 24 16.43 14.51 -0.15
C SER A 24 15.77 15.35 -1.25
N ASP A 25 16.50 15.55 -2.35
CA ASP A 25 15.96 16.11 -3.59
C ASP A 25 15.50 15.03 -4.58
N ILE A 26 15.53 13.76 -4.15
CA ILE A 26 15.14 12.62 -4.98
C ILE A 26 13.66 12.33 -4.78
N THR A 27 12.88 12.55 -5.84
CA THR A 27 11.46 12.23 -5.86
C THR A 27 11.25 10.73 -5.71
N ILE A 28 10.22 10.33 -4.97
CA ILE A 28 9.90 8.92 -4.79
C ILE A 28 9.60 8.22 -6.13
N PRO A 29 10.02 6.96 -6.34
CA PRO A 29 9.73 6.23 -7.58
C PRO A 29 8.24 6.15 -7.93
N GLY A 30 7.40 5.88 -6.93
CA GLY A 30 5.93 5.81 -7.05
C GLY A 30 5.21 7.15 -6.86
N HIS A 31 5.77 8.27 -7.35
CA HIS A 31 5.19 9.61 -7.24
C HIS A 31 3.87 9.78 -8.01
N THR A 32 3.62 8.98 -9.05
CA THR A 32 2.30 8.85 -9.68
C THR A 32 1.75 7.45 -9.47
N GLN A 33 0.50 7.36 -9.01
CA GLN A 33 -0.20 6.10 -8.73
C GLN A 33 -1.63 6.18 -9.25
N ALA A 34 -2.09 5.14 -9.94
CA ALA A 34 -3.49 4.94 -10.29
C ALA A 34 -4.01 3.65 -9.67
N PHE A 35 -5.14 3.70 -8.97
CA PHE A 35 -5.64 2.55 -8.21
C PHE A 35 -7.16 2.60 -8.00
N SER A 36 -7.79 1.43 -7.91
CA SER A 36 -9.19 1.30 -7.53
C SER A 36 -9.37 1.58 -6.04
N SER A 37 -10.42 2.30 -5.63
CA SER A 37 -10.59 2.74 -4.24
C SER A 37 -12.07 3.07 -3.93
N TYR A 38 -12.29 3.71 -2.78
CA TYR A 38 -13.59 4.01 -2.17
C TYR A 38 -13.59 5.47 -1.62
N PRO A 39 -14.75 6.13 -1.44
CA PRO A 39 -14.83 7.43 -0.77
C PRO A 39 -14.13 7.42 0.60
N GLY A 40 -13.34 8.46 0.91
CA GLY A 40 -12.62 8.58 2.19
C GLY A 40 -11.37 7.68 2.36
N THR A 41 -11.22 6.61 1.56
CA THR A 41 -10.07 5.69 1.67
C THR A 41 -8.84 6.23 0.93
N ILE A 42 -7.73 6.50 1.61
CA ILE A 42 -6.52 7.09 0.96
C ILE A 42 -5.56 6.05 0.34
N PHE A 43 -6.01 4.80 0.25
CA PHE A 43 -5.36 3.66 -0.41
C PHE A 43 -6.43 2.86 -1.18
N SER A 44 -6.06 1.75 -1.83
CA SER A 44 -6.96 0.96 -2.65
C SER A 44 -7.96 0.17 -1.82
N GLY A 45 -7.47 -0.74 -0.97
CA GLY A 45 -8.30 -1.65 -0.19
C GLY A 45 -8.94 -2.77 -1.03
N ASP A 46 -8.66 -2.84 -2.33
CA ASP A 46 -8.98 -4.00 -3.17
C ASP A 46 -7.99 -5.16 -2.96
N ASP A 47 -6.65 -5.00 -2.97
CA ASP A 47 -5.82 -3.89 -3.49
C ASP A 47 -5.39 -4.06 -4.97
N PHE A 48 -5.33 -2.97 -5.74
CA PHE A 48 -4.76 -2.96 -7.10
C PHE A 48 -4.20 -1.58 -7.48
N TYR A 49 -2.90 -1.49 -7.79
CA TYR A 49 -2.21 -0.25 -8.15
C TYR A 49 -1.35 -0.38 -9.41
N ILE A 50 -1.31 0.70 -10.19
CA ILE A 50 -0.33 0.94 -11.25
C ILE A 50 0.55 2.11 -10.81
N LEU A 51 1.86 1.91 -10.78
CA LEU A 51 2.82 2.84 -10.19
C LEU A 51 3.78 3.41 -11.24
N SER A 52 4.16 4.68 -11.10
CA SER A 52 5.13 5.34 -12.01
C SER A 52 6.53 4.71 -11.98
N SER A 53 6.83 3.89 -10.99
CA SER A 53 8.05 3.07 -10.96
C SER A 53 8.05 1.94 -12.00
N GLY A 54 6.94 1.71 -12.70
CA GLY A 54 6.75 0.59 -13.63
C GLY A 54 6.21 -0.68 -12.96
N LEU A 55 5.96 -0.63 -11.65
CA LEU A 55 5.39 -1.75 -10.90
C LEU A 55 3.86 -1.75 -10.94
N VAL A 56 3.30 -2.96 -10.83
CA VAL A 56 1.90 -3.20 -10.47
C VAL A 56 1.91 -3.97 -9.16
N SER A 57 1.12 -3.53 -8.18
CA SER A 57 0.94 -4.22 -6.89
C SER A 57 -0.53 -4.57 -6.68
N LEU A 58 -0.78 -5.81 -6.24
CA LEU A 58 -2.10 -6.35 -5.97
C LEU A 58 -2.01 -7.51 -4.95
N GLU A 59 -3.12 -7.82 -4.29
CA GLU A 59 -3.18 -8.89 -3.29
C GLU A 59 -4.52 -9.64 -3.30
N THR A 60 -4.53 -10.77 -2.59
CA THR A 60 -5.75 -11.39 -2.09
C THR A 60 -5.53 -11.83 -0.65
N THR A 61 -6.51 -11.54 0.21
CA THR A 61 -6.35 -11.72 1.65
C THR A 61 -6.40 -13.19 2.05
N ILE A 62 -5.36 -13.68 2.73
CA ILE A 62 -5.27 -15.06 3.24
C ILE A 62 -5.82 -15.23 4.67
N GLY A 63 -5.87 -14.14 5.45
CA GLY A 63 -6.24 -14.18 6.86
C GLY A 63 -5.27 -14.96 7.76
N ASN A 64 -5.70 -15.25 8.98
CA ASN A 64 -5.02 -16.16 9.90
C ASN A 64 -6.04 -16.90 10.76
N ASN A 65 -6.00 -18.23 10.73
CA ASN A 65 -6.89 -19.09 11.54
C ASN A 65 -6.16 -19.80 12.70
N ASN A 66 -4.86 -19.51 12.91
CA ASN A 66 -4.08 -20.07 14.01
C ASN A 66 -4.03 -19.09 15.19
N ASN A 67 -4.73 -19.43 16.26
CA ASN A 67 -4.82 -18.58 17.46
C ASN A 67 -3.46 -18.35 18.15
N LYS A 68 -2.49 -19.26 17.98
CA LYS A 68 -1.15 -19.14 18.56
C LYS A 68 -0.35 -17.98 17.96
N LEU A 69 -0.75 -17.47 16.79
CA LEU A 69 -0.05 -16.38 16.09
C LEU A 69 -0.55 -14.99 16.50
N TRP A 70 -1.73 -14.86 17.12
CA TRP A 70 -2.26 -13.55 17.52
C TRP A 70 -1.39 -12.82 18.55
N LYS A 71 -0.55 -13.55 19.29
CA LYS A 71 0.43 -12.96 20.21
C LYS A 71 1.44 -12.03 19.54
N PHE A 72 1.63 -12.15 18.22
CA PHE A 72 2.54 -11.30 17.44
C PHE A 72 1.91 -9.99 17.00
N ILE A 73 0.57 -9.84 17.08
CA ILE A 73 -0.08 -8.56 16.84
C ILE A 73 0.07 -7.71 18.11
N LYS A 74 0.92 -6.70 18.03
CA LYS A 74 1.24 -5.77 19.13
C LYS A 74 0.98 -4.32 18.69
N PRO A 75 0.59 -3.43 19.61
CA PRO A 75 0.46 -2.01 19.29
C PRO A 75 1.83 -1.33 19.13
N ASP A 76 2.85 -1.83 19.81
CA ASP A 76 4.24 -1.38 19.73
C ASP A 76 5.00 -2.09 18.60
N ASN A 77 5.94 -1.36 17.98
CA ASN A 77 6.82 -1.86 16.92
C ASN A 77 6.09 -2.53 15.74
N SER A 78 4.86 -2.10 15.46
CA SER A 78 4.04 -2.62 14.36
C SER A 78 3.42 -1.47 13.58
N VAL A 79 3.45 -1.55 12.25
CA VAL A 79 2.75 -0.62 11.36
C VAL A 79 1.59 -1.35 10.71
N LEU A 80 0.40 -0.74 10.77
CA LEU A 80 -0.79 -1.30 10.12
C LEU A 80 -0.55 -1.45 8.60
N GLU A 81 -1.11 -2.51 8.04
CA GLU A 81 -0.86 -2.96 6.67
C GLU A 81 -1.03 -1.84 5.64
N TRP A 82 -2.12 -1.07 5.72
CA TRP A 82 -2.42 -0.02 4.74
C TRP A 82 -1.31 1.06 4.67
N LEU A 83 -0.63 1.34 5.78
CA LEU A 83 0.51 2.26 5.81
C LEU A 83 1.76 1.62 5.18
N ARG A 84 2.03 0.35 5.50
CA ARG A 84 3.15 -0.40 4.90
C ARG A 84 2.99 -0.50 3.38
N ASN A 85 1.76 -0.78 2.91
CA ASN A 85 1.39 -0.80 1.50
C ASN A 85 1.67 0.55 0.81
N ILE A 86 1.17 1.67 1.36
CA ILE A 86 1.43 3.01 0.81
C ILE A 86 2.94 3.29 0.72
N VAL A 87 3.70 2.98 1.78
CA VAL A 87 5.15 3.27 1.83
C VAL A 87 5.92 2.43 0.81
N ALA A 88 5.61 1.13 0.69
CA ALA A 88 6.23 0.25 -0.29
C ALA A 88 5.93 0.70 -1.74
N ASN A 89 4.66 1.02 -2.05
CA ASN A 89 4.26 1.54 -3.37
C ASN A 89 4.98 2.85 -3.74
N ARG A 90 5.28 3.70 -2.76
CA ARG A 90 5.98 4.97 -2.97
C ARG A 90 7.46 4.77 -3.22
N LEU A 91 8.12 3.95 -2.41
CA LEU A 91 9.59 3.90 -2.34
C LEU A 91 10.24 2.86 -3.26
N ALA A 92 9.53 1.81 -3.66
CA ALA A 92 10.12 0.69 -4.39
C ALA A 92 10.29 0.96 -5.89
N ARG A 93 11.45 0.55 -6.43
CA ARG A 93 11.74 0.48 -7.88
C ARG A 93 11.60 -0.92 -8.44
N THR A 94 11.72 -1.93 -7.59
CA THR A 94 11.66 -3.35 -7.98
C THR A 94 10.74 -4.12 -7.02
N GLY A 95 10.30 -5.31 -7.43
CA GLY A 95 9.52 -6.19 -6.54
C GLY A 95 10.28 -6.61 -5.28
N ALA A 96 11.60 -6.82 -5.39
CA ALA A 96 12.43 -7.18 -4.23
C ALA A 96 12.54 -6.03 -3.22
N GLU A 97 12.71 -4.79 -3.71
CA GLU A 97 12.66 -3.60 -2.85
C GLU A 97 11.29 -3.45 -2.19
N TRP A 98 10.20 -3.66 -2.95
CA TRP A 98 8.84 -3.56 -2.45
C TRP A 98 8.61 -4.53 -1.27
N ALA A 99 8.99 -5.80 -1.43
CA ALA A 99 8.85 -6.81 -0.37
C ALA A 99 9.68 -6.42 0.87
N THR A 100 10.92 -6.00 0.69
CA THR A 100 11.84 -5.58 1.77
C THR A 100 11.30 -4.36 2.54
N ILE A 101 10.57 -3.47 1.89
CA ILE A 101 9.96 -2.30 2.53
C ILE A 101 8.66 -2.71 3.24
N PHE A 102 7.83 -3.54 2.60
CA PHE A 102 6.51 -3.92 3.10
C PHE A 102 6.56 -4.82 4.35
N GLU A 103 7.61 -5.63 4.50
CA GLU A 103 7.75 -6.57 5.62
C GLU A 103 8.16 -5.92 6.96
N LYS A 104 8.56 -4.65 6.94
CA LYS A 104 8.94 -3.87 8.14
C LYS A 104 7.72 -3.33 8.87
#